data_AF-A0A2V7U8F2-F1
#
_entry.id   AF-A0A2V7U8F2-F1
#
_cell.length_a   1.000
_cell.length_b   1.000
_cell.length_c   1.000
_cell.angle_alpha   90.00
_cell.angle_beta   90.00
_cell.angle_gamma   90.00
#
_symmetry.space_group_name_H-M   'P 1'
#
loop_
_entity.id
_entity.type
_entity.pdbx_description
1 polymer ?
#
loop_
_entity_poly.entity_id
_entity_poly.type
_entity_poly.pdbx_seq_one_letter_code
_entity_poly.pdbx_strand_id
1 'polypeptide(L)'
;MPAGSMLTILVALVFVPANGGSGGASQPPQLEERARIHFARAPQLEERARIHFARAKDNGARLALLHALETDLGTPRATSYRPVLSRMLDRVLASANPDGMLYNEFRPSDLAAIDRKLSDNWGYVYGAVYTHFMATGETRYRDAVRRVLGRLPRYRGYDWENGSQDGYADAIESALYLYAREPVPEARDWIESEIKTLIAFQRPDGTVERWYGDGNWARTLLLYAMWKTQGCYVDGWRDGVKLGAVRDGARLFVSLEGPPGLPEAGKRCARARS
;
A
#
# COMPACT_ATOMS: atom_id res chain seq x y z
N MET A 1 -14.15 -15.82 9.73
CA MET A 1 -14.27 -15.11 8.43
C MET A 1 -14.35 -16.15 7.34
N PRO A 2 -15.16 -16.02 6.27
CA PRO A 2 -15.19 -17.03 5.23
C PRO A 2 -13.90 -16.97 4.40
N ALA A 3 -13.33 -18.14 4.09
CA ALA A 3 -12.03 -18.36 3.43
C ALA A 3 -11.87 -17.70 2.03
N GLY A 4 -12.92 -17.05 1.49
CA GLY A 4 -12.86 -16.36 0.19
C GLY A 4 -12.35 -14.91 0.26
N SER A 5 -12.26 -14.31 1.45
CA SER A 5 -11.96 -12.88 1.59
C SER A 5 -10.46 -12.55 1.52
N MET A 6 -9.56 -13.48 1.89
CA MET A 6 -8.11 -13.24 1.93
C MET A 6 -7.45 -13.25 0.55
N LEU A 7 -7.90 -14.09 -0.38
CA LEU A 7 -7.28 -14.23 -1.71
C LEU A 7 -7.42 -12.96 -2.58
N THR A 8 -8.48 -12.16 -2.34
CA THR A 8 -8.69 -10.89 -3.05
C THR A 8 -7.79 -9.77 -2.50
N ILE A 9 -7.35 -9.88 -1.24
CA ILE A 9 -6.41 -8.95 -0.59
C ILE A 9 -4.99 -9.12 -1.18
N LEU A 10 -4.66 -10.34 -1.59
CA LEU A 10 -3.36 -10.73 -2.13
C LEU A 10 -3.00 -10.01 -3.44
N VAL A 11 -4.00 -9.65 -4.26
CA VAL A 11 -3.78 -9.10 -5.62
C VAL A 11 -3.47 -7.60 -5.60
N ALA A 12 -3.93 -6.86 -4.59
CA ALA A 12 -3.75 -5.40 -4.52
C ALA A 12 -2.38 -4.95 -3.98
N LEU A 13 -1.64 -5.83 -3.29
CA LEU A 13 -0.39 -5.51 -2.60
C LEU A 13 0.89 -5.93 -3.35
N VAL A 14 0.78 -6.61 -4.50
CA VAL A 14 1.91 -7.38 -5.07
C VAL A 14 2.45 -6.85 -6.41
N PHE A 15 1.83 -5.88 -7.07
CA PHE A 15 2.34 -5.37 -8.36
C PHE A 15 3.24 -4.14 -8.21
N VAL A 16 4.50 -4.39 -7.82
CA VAL A 16 5.65 -3.54 -8.17
C VAL A 16 6.53 -4.36 -9.11
N PRO A 17 6.58 -4.07 -10.43
CA PRO A 17 7.55 -4.72 -11.30
C PRO A 17 8.92 -4.05 -11.10
N ALA A 18 9.82 -4.72 -10.40
CA ALA A 18 11.22 -4.37 -10.40
C ALA A 18 11.92 -5.02 -11.61
N ASN A 19 12.32 -4.17 -12.55
CA ASN A 19 13.29 -4.37 -13.64
C ASN A 19 12.97 -5.34 -14.79
N GLY A 20 13.26 -4.83 -15.99
CA GLY A 20 13.02 -5.46 -17.27
C GLY A 20 13.90 -6.68 -17.55
N GLY A 21 13.30 -7.58 -18.33
CA GLY A 21 13.95 -8.70 -19.00
C GLY A 21 12.98 -9.22 -20.04
N SER A 22 13.24 -8.95 -21.31
CA SER A 22 12.55 -9.55 -22.44
C SER A 22 12.70 -11.07 -22.41
N GLY A 23 11.60 -11.82 -22.44
CA GLY A 23 11.68 -13.26 -22.67
C GLY A 23 10.38 -14.03 -22.38
N GLY A 24 9.71 -14.43 -23.46
CA GLY A 24 9.11 -15.77 -23.67
C GLY A 24 8.21 -16.40 -22.60
N ALA A 25 6.98 -16.73 -23.01
CA ALA A 25 6.07 -17.61 -22.29
C ALA A 25 6.68 -19.00 -21.98
N SER A 26 6.65 -19.44 -20.72
CA SER A 26 6.41 -20.84 -20.29
C SER A 26 6.48 -21.07 -18.76
N GLN A 27 5.37 -21.57 -18.21
CA GLN A 27 5.16 -22.51 -17.08
C GLN A 27 5.65 -22.25 -15.62
N PRO A 28 5.00 -22.89 -14.60
CA PRO A 28 4.86 -22.38 -13.23
C PRO A 28 5.69 -23.05 -12.08
N PRO A 29 6.99 -23.38 -12.18
CA PRO A 29 7.76 -23.87 -11.01
C PRO A 29 8.64 -22.82 -10.31
N GLN A 30 8.68 -21.56 -10.76
CA GLN A 30 9.67 -20.59 -10.24
C GLN A 30 9.42 -20.10 -8.81
N LEU A 31 8.18 -20.14 -8.30
CA LEU A 31 7.84 -19.58 -6.98
C LEU A 31 8.29 -20.48 -5.83
N GLU A 32 8.11 -21.80 -5.95
CA GLU A 32 8.52 -22.76 -4.90
C GLU A 32 10.04 -22.90 -4.81
N GLU A 33 10.73 -22.92 -5.96
CA GLU A 33 12.20 -22.94 -6.04
C GLU A 33 12.78 -21.66 -5.40
N ARG A 34 12.20 -20.48 -5.70
CA ARG A 34 12.62 -19.20 -5.11
C ARG A 34 12.34 -19.12 -3.61
N ALA A 35 11.21 -19.64 -3.14
CA ALA A 35 10.90 -19.74 -1.72
C ALA A 35 11.91 -20.65 -1.01
N ARG A 36 12.20 -21.84 -1.56
CA ARG A 36 13.22 -22.76 -1.01
C ARG A 36 14.60 -22.12 -0.93
N ILE A 37 15.04 -21.42 -1.98
CA ILE A 37 16.36 -20.74 -1.99
C ILE A 37 16.40 -19.61 -0.95
N HIS A 38 15.30 -18.86 -0.76
CA HIS A 38 15.23 -17.82 0.27
C HIS A 38 15.27 -18.40 1.69
N PHE A 39 14.60 -19.52 1.94
CA PHE A 39 14.58 -20.17 3.26
C PHE A 39 15.85 -20.96 3.57
N ALA A 40 16.50 -21.58 2.58
CA ALA A 40 17.77 -22.28 2.76
C ALA A 40 18.93 -21.32 3.12
N ARG A 41 18.80 -20.03 2.78
CA ARG A 41 19.76 -18.97 3.13
C ARG A 41 19.42 -18.25 4.44
N ALA A 42 18.32 -18.61 5.12
CA ALA A 42 17.87 -17.97 6.36
C ALA A 42 18.93 -17.97 7.50
N PRO A 43 19.76 -19.02 7.69
CA PRO A 43 20.82 -18.99 8.71
C PRO A 43 21.96 -18.01 8.38
N GLN A 44 22.26 -17.82 7.08
CA GLN A 44 23.29 -16.88 6.60
C GLN A 44 22.74 -15.45 6.51
N LEU A 45 21.41 -15.29 6.49
CA LEU A 45 20.71 -14.02 6.56
C LEU A 45 20.71 -13.43 7.97
N GLU A 46 20.90 -14.19 9.05
CA GLU A 46 21.05 -13.59 10.40
C GLU A 46 22.36 -12.79 10.53
N GLU A 47 23.43 -13.24 9.90
CA GLU A 47 24.72 -12.55 9.91
C GLU A 47 24.77 -11.38 8.92
N ARG A 48 24.05 -11.49 7.79
CA ARG A 48 23.82 -10.35 6.86
C ARG A 48 22.71 -9.39 7.30
N ALA A 49 21.80 -9.80 8.16
CA ALA A 49 20.77 -8.93 8.73
C ALA A 49 21.42 -7.83 9.58
N ARG A 50 22.59 -8.07 10.18
CA ARG A 50 23.39 -7.01 10.81
C ARG A 50 23.84 -5.90 9.85
N ILE A 51 23.85 -6.16 8.54
CA ILE A 51 24.40 -5.26 7.51
C ILE A 51 23.33 -4.77 6.50
N HIS A 52 22.14 -5.38 6.43
CA HIS A 52 21.10 -5.04 5.43
C HIS A 52 19.66 -4.89 5.98
N PHE A 53 19.49 -4.32 7.17
CA PHE A 53 18.16 -3.90 7.65
C PHE A 53 17.60 -2.66 6.92
N ALA A 54 18.34 -2.07 5.98
CA ALA A 54 17.88 -0.99 5.08
C ALA A 54 16.86 -1.44 3.99
N ARG A 55 16.51 -2.74 3.91
CA ARG A 55 15.51 -3.29 2.96
C ARG A 55 14.28 -3.89 3.65
N ALA A 56 13.88 -3.35 4.81
CA ALA A 56 12.59 -3.68 5.41
C ALA A 56 11.40 -3.24 4.53
N LYS A 57 11.60 -2.22 3.67
CA LYS A 57 10.61 -1.62 2.75
C LYS A 57 9.83 -2.68 1.93
N ASP A 58 10.53 -3.58 1.24
CA ASP A 58 9.88 -4.63 0.41
C ASP A 58 9.68 -5.97 1.13
N ASN A 59 10.55 -6.31 2.07
CA ASN A 59 10.58 -7.65 2.65
C ASN A 59 9.55 -7.83 3.78
N GLY A 60 9.24 -6.78 4.54
CA GLY A 60 8.26 -6.85 5.62
C GLY A 60 6.85 -7.17 5.10
N ALA A 61 6.41 -6.48 4.04
CA ALA A 61 5.14 -6.73 3.39
C ALA A 61 5.03 -8.16 2.83
N ARG A 62 6.10 -8.64 2.17
CA ARG A 62 6.15 -10.01 1.61
C ARG A 62 6.09 -11.08 2.69
N LEU A 63 6.81 -10.91 3.81
CA LEU A 63 6.81 -11.87 4.90
C LEU A 63 5.46 -11.90 5.64
N ALA A 64 4.84 -10.74 5.86
CA ALA A 64 3.51 -10.67 6.45
C ALA A 64 2.45 -11.33 5.55
N LEU A 65 2.55 -11.13 4.23
CA LEU A 65 1.68 -11.77 3.25
C LEU A 65 1.85 -13.29 3.23
N LEU A 66 3.10 -13.77 3.26
CA LEU A 66 3.38 -15.20 3.36
C LEU A 66 2.78 -15.78 4.64
N HIS A 67 2.97 -15.14 5.78
CA HIS A 67 2.38 -15.61 7.04
C HIS A 67 0.85 -15.61 7.00
N ALA A 68 0.22 -14.59 6.40
CA ALA A 68 -1.23 -14.59 6.21
C ALA A 68 -1.69 -15.78 5.34
N LEU A 69 -0.97 -16.08 4.26
CA LEU A 69 -1.25 -17.24 3.41
C LEU A 69 -1.09 -18.57 4.16
N GLU A 70 0.02 -18.76 4.89
CA GLU A 70 0.22 -19.98 5.69
C GLU A 70 -0.86 -20.12 6.78
N THR A 71 -1.33 -19.00 7.33
CA THR A 71 -2.42 -18.97 8.32
C THR A 71 -3.75 -19.40 7.69
N ASP A 72 -4.09 -18.85 6.52
CA ASP A 72 -5.31 -19.19 5.78
C ASP A 72 -5.34 -20.67 5.37
N LEU A 73 -4.18 -21.20 4.96
CA LEU A 73 -4.00 -22.61 4.60
C LEU A 73 -3.88 -23.53 5.83
N GLY A 74 -3.80 -23.00 7.05
CA GLY A 74 -3.69 -23.78 8.28
C GLY A 74 -2.41 -24.61 8.40
N THR A 75 -1.30 -24.15 7.80
CA THR A 75 -0.06 -24.93 7.80
C THR A 75 0.71 -24.78 9.13
N PRO A 76 1.58 -25.75 9.49
CA PRO A 76 2.45 -25.61 10.66
C PRO A 76 3.41 -24.41 10.61
N ARG A 77 3.68 -23.87 9.41
CA ARG A 77 4.57 -22.71 9.23
C ARG A 77 3.95 -21.43 9.80
N ALA A 78 2.62 -21.30 9.80
CA ALA A 78 1.95 -20.15 10.41
C ALA A 78 2.37 -19.96 11.87
N THR A 79 2.33 -21.05 12.66
CA THR A 79 2.70 -21.05 14.08
C THR A 79 4.16 -20.68 14.30
N SER A 80 5.08 -21.13 13.44
CA SER A 80 6.51 -20.81 13.57
C SER A 80 6.83 -19.37 13.14
N TYR A 81 6.13 -18.84 12.13
CA TYR A 81 6.36 -17.49 11.63
C TYR A 81 5.78 -16.41 12.54
N ARG A 82 4.62 -16.66 13.17
CA ARG A 82 3.92 -15.69 14.01
C ARG A 82 4.80 -14.99 15.05
N PRO A 83 5.55 -15.68 15.93
CA PRO A 83 6.34 -15.01 16.96
C PRO A 83 7.52 -14.21 16.39
N VAL A 84 8.10 -14.64 15.27
CA VAL A 84 9.20 -13.92 14.59
C VAL A 84 8.69 -12.61 13.99
N LEU A 85 7.57 -12.69 13.24
CA LEU A 85 6.95 -11.52 12.65
C LEU A 85 6.44 -10.54 13.69
N SER A 86 5.80 -11.03 14.76
CA SER A 86 5.32 -10.17 15.83
C SER A 86 6.46 -9.36 16.44
N ARG A 87 7.59 -10.01 16.76
CA ARG A 87 8.79 -9.30 17.26
C ARG A 87 9.34 -8.29 16.27
N MET A 88 9.42 -8.63 14.98
CA MET A 88 9.90 -7.72 13.95
C MET A 88 9.03 -6.48 13.85
N LEU A 89 7.71 -6.66 13.73
CA LEU A 89 6.75 -5.57 13.61
C LEU A 89 6.70 -4.71 14.89
N ASP A 90 6.79 -5.34 16.07
CA ASP A 90 6.84 -4.61 17.35
C ASP A 90 8.07 -3.69 17.42
N ARG A 91 9.24 -4.14 16.94
CA ARG A 91 10.45 -3.29 16.88
C ARG A 91 10.32 -2.14 15.88
N VAL A 92 9.74 -2.42 14.72
CA VAL A 92 9.47 -1.39 13.70
C VAL A 92 8.54 -0.32 14.27
N LEU A 93 7.42 -0.72 14.89
CA LEU A 93 6.48 0.22 15.52
C LEU A 93 7.12 1.01 16.67
N ALA A 94 7.98 0.37 17.46
CA ALA A 94 8.69 1.03 18.56
C ALA A 94 9.77 2.03 18.08
N SER A 95 10.27 1.89 16.86
CA SER A 95 11.22 2.84 16.24
C SER A 95 10.58 4.10 15.66
N ALA A 96 9.25 4.11 15.54
CA ALA A 96 8.51 5.22 14.97
C ALA A 96 8.62 6.50 15.82
N ASN A 97 8.38 7.64 15.20
CA ASN A 97 8.30 8.90 15.93
C ASN A 97 7.09 8.93 16.90
N PRO A 98 6.94 9.96 17.76
CA PRO A 98 5.82 10.05 18.70
C PRO A 98 4.42 10.00 18.08
N ASP A 99 4.26 10.27 16.79
CA ASP A 99 2.99 10.17 16.07
C ASP A 99 2.76 8.78 15.45
N GLY A 100 3.78 7.92 15.45
CA GLY A 100 3.77 6.62 14.79
C GLY A 100 4.28 6.67 13.35
N MET A 101 4.72 7.82 12.84
CA MET A 101 5.29 7.90 11.50
C MET A 101 6.71 7.31 11.49
N LEU A 102 7.03 6.57 10.44
CA LEU A 102 8.30 5.86 10.32
C LEU A 102 9.38 6.78 9.75
N TYR A 103 10.58 6.64 10.31
CA TYR A 103 11.80 7.19 9.73
C TYR A 103 12.28 6.35 8.55
N ASN A 104 13.06 6.96 7.66
CA ASN A 104 13.67 6.26 6.53
C ASN A 104 14.55 5.08 6.96
N GLU A 105 15.28 5.25 8.05
CA GLU A 105 16.17 4.23 8.58
C GLU A 105 16.29 4.33 10.10
N PHE A 106 16.29 3.17 10.76
CA PHE A 106 16.59 3.05 12.19
C PHE A 106 17.57 1.92 12.43
N ARG A 107 18.35 2.02 13.51
CA ARG A 107 19.30 1.00 13.92
C ARG A 107 18.58 -0.10 14.69
N PRO A 108 18.64 -1.37 14.26
CA PRO A 108 17.93 -2.43 14.95
C PRO A 108 18.45 -2.75 16.35
N SER A 109 19.62 -2.30 16.79
CA SER A 109 20.14 -2.64 18.13
C SER A 109 19.46 -1.83 19.25
N ASP A 110 19.25 -0.54 19.03
CA ASP A 110 18.75 0.43 20.02
C ASP A 110 17.49 1.17 19.54
N LEU A 111 17.02 0.89 18.32
CA LEU A 111 15.88 1.52 17.66
C LEU A 111 16.06 3.02 17.36
N ALA A 112 17.29 3.54 17.46
CA ALA A 112 17.56 4.93 17.16
C ALA A 112 17.43 5.21 15.66
N ALA A 113 16.74 6.30 15.30
CA ALA A 113 16.70 6.78 13.92
C ALA A 113 18.11 7.14 13.42
N ILE A 114 18.49 6.58 12.28
CA ILE A 114 19.74 6.87 11.58
C ILE A 114 19.51 8.02 10.61
N ASP A 115 18.54 7.85 9.70
CA ASP A 115 18.00 8.93 8.88
C ASP A 115 16.70 9.44 9.53
N ARG A 116 16.72 10.70 9.98
CA ARG A 116 15.57 11.33 10.66
C ARG A 116 14.52 11.87 9.70
N LYS A 117 14.73 11.80 8.38
CA LYS A 117 13.65 12.04 7.42
C LYS A 117 12.60 10.94 7.52
N LEU A 118 11.35 11.32 7.32
CA LEU A 118 10.23 10.39 7.33
C LEU A 118 10.18 9.61 6.03
N SER A 119 9.84 8.33 6.12
CA SER A 119 9.73 7.44 4.98
C SER A 119 8.45 7.75 4.22
N ASP A 120 8.56 8.05 2.93
CA ASP A 120 7.44 8.24 1.98
C ASP A 120 6.55 7.00 1.85
N ASN A 121 7.16 5.82 1.86
CA ASN A 121 6.51 4.50 1.77
C ASN A 121 6.10 3.92 3.14
N TRP A 122 5.90 4.76 4.17
CA TRP A 122 5.50 4.32 5.51
C TRP A 122 4.29 3.37 5.49
N GLY A 123 3.34 3.57 4.58
CA GLY A 123 2.12 2.77 4.49
C GLY A 123 2.34 1.37 3.95
N TYR A 124 3.41 1.09 3.20
CA TYR A 124 3.73 -0.28 2.78
C TYR A 124 4.12 -1.15 3.99
N VAL A 125 4.86 -0.55 4.94
CA VAL A 125 5.20 -1.20 6.21
C VAL A 125 3.97 -1.35 7.09
N TYR A 126 3.13 -0.32 7.19
CA TYR A 126 1.85 -0.43 7.90
C TYR A 126 0.86 -1.38 7.22
N GLY A 127 0.98 -1.62 5.92
CA GLY A 127 0.26 -2.68 5.20
C GLY A 127 0.66 -4.07 5.68
N ALA A 128 1.95 -4.29 5.97
CA ALA A 128 2.43 -5.51 6.61
C ALA A 128 1.87 -5.66 8.04
N VAL A 129 1.86 -4.57 8.81
CA VAL A 129 1.28 -4.52 10.17
C VAL A 129 -0.22 -4.87 10.13
N TYR A 130 -0.97 -4.26 9.22
CA TYR A 130 -2.41 -4.52 9.06
C TYR A 130 -2.68 -5.96 8.58
N THR A 131 -1.84 -6.48 7.69
CA THR A 131 -1.92 -7.88 7.23
C THR A 131 -1.70 -8.86 8.39
N HIS A 132 -0.75 -8.56 9.26
CA HIS A 132 -0.50 -9.37 10.46
C HIS A 132 -1.67 -9.29 11.46
N PHE A 133 -2.30 -8.12 11.61
CA PHE A 133 -3.57 -8.01 12.33
C PHE A 133 -4.65 -8.93 11.75
N MET A 134 -4.85 -8.91 10.42
CA MET A 134 -5.87 -9.75 9.79
C MET A 134 -5.61 -11.25 9.98
N ALA A 135 -4.35 -11.67 9.99
CA ALA A 135 -3.97 -13.07 10.21
C ALA A 135 -4.12 -13.52 11.68
N THR A 136 -3.84 -12.63 12.64
CA THR A 136 -3.72 -13.01 14.06
C THR A 136 -4.89 -12.58 14.94
N GLY A 137 -5.66 -11.57 14.52
CA GLY A 137 -6.66 -10.88 15.34
C GLY A 137 -6.10 -9.96 16.42
N GLU A 138 -4.77 -9.77 16.51
CA GLU A 138 -4.14 -8.93 17.54
C GLU A 138 -4.40 -7.44 17.26
N THR A 139 -5.38 -6.86 17.97
CA THR A 139 -5.89 -5.50 17.69
C THR A 139 -4.85 -4.40 17.85
N ARG A 140 -3.79 -4.59 18.64
CA ARG A 140 -2.68 -3.62 18.80
C ARG A 140 -2.07 -3.18 17.46
N TYR A 141 -2.02 -4.07 16.47
CA TYR A 141 -1.50 -3.77 15.15
C TYR A 141 -2.47 -2.92 14.32
N ARG A 142 -3.78 -3.18 14.44
CA ARG A 142 -4.83 -2.32 13.88
C ARG A 142 -4.80 -0.93 14.52
N ASP A 143 -4.64 -0.86 15.84
CA ASP A 143 -4.61 0.39 16.58
C ASP A 143 -3.40 1.25 16.18
N ALA A 144 -2.25 0.63 15.91
CA ALA A 144 -1.07 1.31 15.38
C ALA A 144 -1.34 1.94 14.00
N VAL A 145 -2.01 1.22 13.10
CA VAL A 145 -2.43 1.73 11.78
C VAL A 145 -3.38 2.92 11.93
N ARG A 146 -4.42 2.78 12.76
CA ARG A 146 -5.39 3.87 13.00
C ARG A 146 -4.72 5.10 13.62
N ARG A 147 -3.73 4.89 14.49
CA ARG A 147 -2.96 5.96 15.12
C ARG A 147 -2.18 6.78 14.11
N VAL A 148 -1.40 6.15 13.23
CA VAL A 148 -0.61 6.89 12.22
C VAL A 148 -1.53 7.62 11.23
N LEU A 149 -2.63 6.98 10.80
CA LEU A 149 -3.65 7.61 9.96
C LEU A 149 -4.27 8.85 10.61
N GLY A 150 -4.60 8.76 11.91
CA GLY A 150 -5.16 9.87 12.68
C GLY A 150 -4.20 11.05 12.88
N ARG A 151 -2.90 10.86 12.63
CA ARG A 151 -1.87 11.90 12.77
C ARG A 151 -1.46 12.54 11.43
N LEU A 152 -1.94 12.02 10.30
CA LEU A 152 -1.59 12.51 8.96
C LEU A 152 -1.72 14.03 8.77
N PRO A 153 -2.74 14.74 9.29
CA PRO A 153 -2.84 16.19 9.13
C PRO A 153 -1.62 17.00 9.61
N ARG A 154 -0.75 16.43 10.45
CA ARG A 154 0.51 17.06 10.89
C ARG A 154 1.60 17.09 9.81
N TYR A 155 1.42 16.32 8.73
CA TYR A 155 2.39 16.15 7.65
C TYR A 155 1.90 16.75 6.32
N ARG A 156 1.00 17.75 6.37
CA ARG A 156 0.56 18.45 5.16
C ARG A 156 1.72 19.22 4.53
N GLY A 157 1.93 19.03 3.22
CA GLY A 157 3.04 19.66 2.50
C GLY A 157 4.41 19.25 3.02
N TYR A 158 4.52 18.12 3.72
CA TYR A 158 5.80 17.59 4.14
C TYR A 158 6.62 17.20 2.90
N ASP A 159 7.89 17.58 2.90
CA ASP A 159 8.81 17.25 1.81
C ASP A 159 9.32 15.81 1.96
N TRP A 160 8.58 14.88 1.36
CA TRP A 160 8.86 13.44 1.42
C TRP A 160 10.18 13.07 0.72
N GLU A 161 10.44 13.64 -0.46
CA GLU A 161 11.61 13.29 -1.30
C GLU A 161 12.23 14.51 -2.00
N ASN A 162 12.63 15.52 -1.21
CA ASN A 162 13.41 16.68 -1.66
C ASN A 162 12.78 17.46 -2.83
N GLY A 163 11.46 17.61 -2.80
CA GLY A 163 10.66 18.30 -3.79
C GLY A 163 10.22 17.43 -4.96
N SER A 164 10.51 16.12 -4.96
CA SER A 164 10.00 15.21 -5.99
C SER A 164 8.53 14.85 -5.76
N GLN A 165 7.78 14.72 -6.85
CA GLN A 165 6.42 14.17 -6.86
C GLN A 165 6.37 12.75 -6.28
N ASP A 166 7.45 11.98 -6.42
CA ASP A 166 7.48 10.56 -6.13
C ASP A 166 7.20 10.27 -4.65
N GLY A 167 7.80 11.06 -3.76
CA GLY A 167 7.54 10.95 -2.32
C GLY A 167 6.11 11.30 -1.94
N TYR A 168 5.48 12.27 -2.63
CA TYR A 168 4.05 12.54 -2.45
C TYR A 168 3.20 11.38 -2.96
N ALA A 169 3.52 10.82 -4.12
CA ALA A 169 2.82 9.68 -4.69
C ALA A 169 2.81 8.48 -3.73
N ASP A 170 3.99 8.07 -3.25
CA ASP A 170 4.14 6.93 -2.34
C ASP A 170 3.47 7.16 -0.98
N ALA A 171 3.54 8.38 -0.43
CA ALA A 171 2.89 8.73 0.84
C ALA A 171 1.36 8.78 0.72
N ILE A 172 0.83 9.30 -0.39
CA ILE A 172 -0.62 9.33 -0.65
C ILE A 172 -1.15 7.92 -0.89
N GLU A 173 -0.43 7.13 -1.70
CA GLU A 173 -0.77 5.73 -1.94
C GLU A 173 -0.80 4.92 -0.64
N SER A 174 0.23 5.10 0.20
CA SER A 174 0.31 4.55 1.55
C SER A 174 -0.95 4.82 2.38
N ALA A 175 -1.44 6.07 2.37
CA ALA A 175 -2.68 6.42 3.05
C ALA A 175 -3.92 5.80 2.40
N LEU A 176 -4.01 5.81 1.07
CA LEU A 176 -5.17 5.26 0.33
C LEU A 176 -5.38 3.77 0.62
N TYR A 177 -4.31 2.95 0.64
CA TYR A 177 -4.42 1.53 0.94
C TYR A 177 -4.98 1.25 2.34
N LEU A 178 -4.47 1.98 3.33
CA LEU A 178 -4.87 1.80 4.73
C LEU A 178 -6.25 2.40 4.99
N TYR A 179 -6.55 3.57 4.43
CA TYR A 179 -7.85 4.24 4.53
C TYR A 179 -8.98 3.39 3.95
N ALA A 180 -8.72 2.66 2.87
CA ALA A 180 -9.68 1.72 2.29
C ALA A 180 -10.10 0.59 3.26
N ARG A 181 -9.31 0.34 4.31
CA ARG A 181 -9.61 -0.62 5.37
C ARG A 181 -10.11 0.04 6.65
N GLU A 182 -9.50 1.17 7.00
CA GLU A 182 -9.77 1.93 8.21
C GLU A 182 -10.09 3.38 7.84
N PRO A 183 -11.36 3.71 7.61
CA PRO A 183 -11.76 5.06 7.18
C PRO A 183 -11.66 6.04 8.35
N VAL A 184 -10.46 6.61 8.52
CA VAL A 184 -10.15 7.63 9.52
C VAL A 184 -10.38 9.02 8.90
N PRO A 185 -11.26 9.87 9.46
CA PRO A 185 -11.59 11.19 8.88
C PRO A 185 -10.36 12.07 8.63
N GLU A 186 -9.41 12.07 9.55
CA GLU A 186 -8.16 12.84 9.46
C GLU A 186 -7.31 12.40 8.26
N ALA A 187 -7.29 11.11 7.95
CA ALA A 187 -6.59 10.58 6.78
C ALA A 187 -7.30 10.98 5.48
N ARG A 188 -8.64 10.95 5.45
CA ARG A 188 -9.42 11.46 4.31
C ARG A 188 -9.06 12.90 4.00
N ASP A 189 -9.07 13.75 5.02
CA ASP A 189 -8.81 15.18 4.89
C ASP A 189 -7.37 15.47 4.45
N TRP A 190 -6.41 14.62 4.83
CA TRP A 190 -5.03 14.71 4.39
C TRP A 190 -4.86 14.22 2.94
N ILE A 191 -5.46 13.09 2.55
CA ILE A 191 -5.44 12.59 1.16
C ILE A 191 -5.99 13.66 0.21
N GLU A 192 -7.12 14.28 0.55
CA GLU A 192 -7.75 15.35 -0.25
C GLU A 192 -6.89 16.63 -0.34
N SER A 193 -6.02 16.90 0.65
CA SER A 193 -5.08 18.02 0.55
C SER A 193 -3.88 17.66 -0.32
N GLU A 194 -3.22 16.54 -0.06
CA GLU A 194 -1.98 16.19 -0.72
C GLU A 194 -2.17 15.79 -2.19
N ILE A 195 -3.34 15.25 -2.56
CA ILE A 195 -3.63 14.93 -3.97
C ILE A 195 -3.58 16.19 -4.85
N LYS A 196 -3.92 17.36 -4.30
CA LYS A 196 -3.84 18.63 -5.04
C LYS A 196 -2.41 19.01 -5.32
N THR A 197 -1.52 18.81 -4.35
CA THR A 197 -0.07 18.99 -4.50
C THR A 197 0.45 18.02 -5.56
N LEU A 198 0.08 16.74 -5.49
CA LEU A 198 0.51 15.75 -6.48
C LEU A 198 0.07 16.13 -7.91
N ILE A 199 -1.20 16.51 -8.10
CA ILE A 199 -1.71 16.95 -9.41
C ILE A 199 -0.93 18.15 -9.95
N ALA A 200 -0.54 19.10 -9.08
CA ALA A 200 0.16 20.31 -9.47
C ALA A 200 1.58 20.09 -10.02
N PHE A 201 2.16 18.90 -9.88
CA PHE A 201 3.43 18.56 -10.53
C PHE A 201 3.32 18.38 -12.05
N GLN A 202 2.10 18.16 -12.59
CA GLN A 202 1.92 18.05 -14.04
C GLN A 202 2.18 19.40 -14.72
N ARG A 203 3.06 19.38 -15.72
CA ARG A 203 3.42 20.52 -16.56
C ARG A 203 2.36 20.76 -17.65
N PRO A 204 2.33 21.96 -18.28
CA PRO A 204 1.36 22.26 -19.33
C PRO A 204 1.37 21.30 -20.54
N ASP A 205 2.49 20.63 -20.80
CA ASP A 205 2.62 19.65 -21.87
C ASP A 205 2.25 18.21 -21.44
N GLY A 206 1.70 18.05 -20.24
CA GLY A 206 1.24 16.78 -19.68
C GLY A 206 2.34 15.93 -19.03
N THR A 207 3.61 16.31 -19.16
CA THR A 207 4.73 15.63 -18.49
C THR A 207 4.80 16.00 -17.00
N VAL A 208 5.44 15.16 -16.18
CA VAL A 208 5.62 15.43 -14.74
C VAL A 208 7.10 15.71 -14.46
N GLU A 209 7.92 14.68 -14.28
CA GLU A 209 9.37 14.80 -14.05
C GLU A 209 10.22 14.16 -15.15
N ARG A 210 9.60 13.44 -16.11
CA ARG A 210 10.25 12.84 -17.29
C ARG A 210 11.24 11.71 -16.95
N TRP A 211 10.89 10.90 -15.98
CA TRP A 211 11.60 9.65 -15.67
C TRP A 211 10.60 8.57 -15.25
N TYR A 212 11.07 7.35 -14.98
CA TYR A 212 10.18 6.21 -14.75
C TYR A 212 9.24 6.36 -13.54
N GLY A 213 9.58 7.22 -12.57
CA GLY A 213 8.75 7.54 -11.40
C GLY A 213 7.47 8.29 -11.73
N ASP A 214 7.33 8.87 -12.93
CA ASP A 214 6.05 9.41 -13.41
C ASP A 214 4.95 8.33 -13.42
N GLY A 215 5.31 7.04 -13.41
CA GLY A 215 4.38 5.93 -13.21
C GLY A 215 3.73 5.92 -11.81
N ASN A 216 4.44 6.32 -10.76
CA ASN A 216 3.90 6.41 -9.40
C ASN A 216 2.86 7.54 -9.29
N TRP A 217 3.12 8.67 -9.97
CA TRP A 217 2.16 9.74 -10.13
C TRP A 217 0.84 9.24 -10.74
N ALA A 218 0.92 8.61 -11.91
CA ALA A 218 -0.25 8.14 -12.65
C ALA A 218 -1.04 7.08 -11.85
N ARG A 219 -0.33 6.14 -11.25
CA ARG A 219 -0.90 5.07 -10.42
C ARG A 219 -1.62 5.63 -9.18
N THR A 220 -1.02 6.59 -8.49
CA THR A 220 -1.63 7.22 -7.31
C THR A 220 -2.91 7.98 -7.68
N LEU A 221 -2.91 8.70 -8.80
CA LEU A 221 -4.13 9.36 -9.29
C LEU A 221 -5.22 8.36 -9.69
N LEU A 222 -4.86 7.21 -10.26
CA LEU A 222 -5.82 6.14 -10.54
C LEU A 222 -6.41 5.55 -9.26
N LEU A 223 -5.59 5.31 -8.23
CA LEU A 223 -6.06 4.85 -6.92
C LEU A 223 -7.01 5.86 -6.28
N TYR A 224 -6.65 7.15 -6.32
CA TYR A 224 -7.50 8.23 -5.85
C TYR A 224 -8.83 8.27 -6.63
N ALA A 225 -8.80 8.23 -7.96
CA ALA A 225 -10.00 8.21 -8.79
C ALA A 225 -10.90 7.01 -8.44
N MET A 226 -10.32 5.80 -8.33
CA MET A 226 -11.04 4.59 -7.94
C MET A 226 -11.65 4.69 -6.54
N TRP A 227 -10.98 5.36 -5.60
CA TRP A 227 -11.55 5.65 -4.29
C TRP A 227 -12.78 6.57 -4.41
N LYS A 228 -12.66 7.67 -5.15
CA LYS A 228 -13.76 8.64 -5.39
C LYS A 228 -14.95 8.03 -6.14
N THR A 229 -14.72 7.02 -6.97
CA THR A 229 -15.75 6.33 -7.75
C THR A 229 -16.19 5.01 -7.13
N GLN A 230 -15.69 4.66 -5.93
CA GLN A 230 -15.98 3.38 -5.26
C GLN A 230 -15.71 2.16 -6.14
N GLY A 231 -14.67 2.24 -6.97
CA GLY A 231 -14.27 1.19 -7.91
C GLY A 231 -15.10 1.13 -9.19
N CYS A 232 -16.00 2.09 -9.42
CA CYS A 232 -16.70 2.21 -10.69
C CYS A 232 -15.84 2.92 -11.72
N TYR A 233 -15.99 2.50 -12.98
CA TYR A 233 -15.31 3.09 -14.11
C TYR A 233 -16.25 3.13 -15.32
N VAL A 234 -15.95 4.00 -16.28
CA VAL A 234 -16.67 4.10 -17.54
C VAL A 234 -15.88 3.36 -18.61
N ASP A 235 -16.53 2.42 -19.27
CA ASP A 235 -16.02 1.83 -20.50
C ASP A 235 -16.27 2.80 -21.68
N GLY A 236 -15.24 3.06 -22.49
CA GLY A 236 -15.29 4.08 -23.55
C GLY A 236 -15.30 5.52 -23.02
N TRP A 237 -14.37 5.85 -22.10
CA TRP A 237 -14.18 7.22 -21.61
C TRP A 237 -14.02 8.21 -22.77
N ARG A 238 -14.63 9.39 -22.60
CA ARG A 238 -14.54 10.53 -23.52
C ARG A 238 -14.34 11.80 -22.71
N ASP A 239 -13.78 12.80 -23.37
CA ASP A 239 -13.64 14.12 -22.76
C ASP A 239 -15.00 14.68 -22.29
N GLY A 240 -14.98 15.39 -21.16
CA GLY A 240 -16.18 15.90 -20.49
C GLY A 240 -16.95 14.89 -19.62
N VAL A 241 -16.56 13.61 -19.59
CA VAL A 241 -17.18 12.62 -18.68
C VAL A 241 -16.74 12.85 -17.24
N LYS A 242 -17.70 12.96 -16.33
CA LYS A 242 -17.49 12.99 -14.88
C LYS A 242 -18.20 11.80 -14.24
N LEU A 243 -17.44 11.02 -13.47
CA LEU A 243 -17.96 9.88 -12.71
C LEU A 243 -17.69 10.13 -11.23
N GLY A 244 -18.70 9.86 -10.39
CA GLY A 244 -18.55 9.86 -8.94
C GLY A 244 -19.44 8.81 -8.30
N ALA A 245 -19.06 8.35 -7.12
CA ALA A 245 -19.92 7.45 -6.36
C ALA A 245 -19.83 7.70 -4.85
N VAL A 246 -20.91 7.38 -4.15
CA VAL A 246 -20.95 7.37 -2.68
C VAL A 246 -21.66 6.10 -2.23
N ARG A 247 -21.09 5.45 -1.21
CA ARG A 247 -21.68 4.27 -0.57
C ARG A 247 -22.44 4.71 0.67
N ASP A 248 -23.67 4.22 0.80
CA ASP A 248 -24.52 4.38 1.98
C ASP A 248 -24.99 2.99 2.42
N GLY A 249 -24.30 2.44 3.43
CA GLY A 249 -24.46 1.05 3.84
C GLY A 249 -24.32 0.08 2.67
N ALA A 250 -25.38 -0.68 2.38
CA ALA A 250 -25.43 -1.65 1.29
C ALA A 250 -25.68 -1.02 -0.09
N ARG A 251 -26.04 0.26 -0.16
CA ARG A 251 -26.38 0.95 -1.41
C ARG A 251 -25.18 1.70 -1.96
N LEU A 252 -25.08 1.74 -3.28
CA LEU A 252 -24.08 2.52 -4.00
C LEU A 252 -24.80 3.49 -4.94
N PHE A 253 -24.63 4.78 -4.70
CA PHE A 253 -25.14 5.84 -5.56
C PHE A 253 -24.04 6.24 -6.54
N VAL A 254 -24.35 6.27 -7.83
CA VAL A 254 -23.39 6.57 -8.90
C VAL A 254 -23.90 7.73 -9.76
N SER A 255 -23.15 8.83 -9.76
CA SER A 255 -23.39 9.97 -10.64
C SER A 255 -22.53 9.85 -11.89
N LEU A 256 -23.15 10.10 -13.05
CA LEU A 256 -22.48 10.16 -14.34
C LEU A 256 -23.01 11.36 -15.09
N GLU A 257 -22.09 12.25 -15.45
CA GLU A 257 -22.34 13.42 -16.30
C GLU A 257 -21.43 13.30 -17.52
N GLY A 258 -21.90 13.72 -18.69
CA GLY A 258 -21.09 13.68 -19.90
C GLY A 258 -21.79 14.33 -21.09
N PRO A 259 -21.10 14.38 -22.24
CA PRO A 259 -21.63 14.98 -23.45
C PRO A 259 -22.86 14.21 -23.99
N PRO A 260 -23.69 14.85 -24.83
CA PRO A 260 -24.84 14.20 -25.47
C PRO A 260 -24.43 12.90 -26.18
N GLY A 261 -25.25 11.85 -26.02
CA GLY A 261 -24.99 10.53 -26.63
C GLY A 261 -24.04 9.63 -25.84
N LEU A 262 -23.68 9.98 -24.60
CA LEU A 262 -23.04 9.04 -23.68
C LEU A 262 -24.02 7.88 -23.37
N PRO A 263 -23.68 6.61 -23.64
CA PRO A 263 -24.58 5.51 -23.35
C PRO A 263 -24.80 5.38 -21.84
N GLU A 264 -26.06 5.33 -21.39
CA GLU A 264 -26.36 5.02 -19.98
C GLU A 264 -25.80 3.65 -19.55
N ALA A 265 -25.56 2.75 -20.51
CA ALA A 265 -25.15 1.35 -20.33
C ALA A 265 -23.68 1.12 -19.93
N GLY A 266 -22.87 2.17 -19.74
CA GLY A 266 -21.42 2.05 -19.49
C GLY A 266 -20.99 1.96 -18.02
N LYS A 267 -21.89 2.06 -17.04
CA LYS A 267 -21.54 2.06 -15.61
C LYS A 267 -21.20 0.65 -15.15
N ARG A 268 -19.93 0.27 -15.18
CA ARG A 268 -19.45 -0.97 -14.55
C ARG A 268 -18.80 -0.62 -13.21
N CYS A 269 -19.20 -1.32 -12.16
CA CYS A 269 -18.49 -1.29 -10.89
C CYS A 269 -17.72 -2.59 -10.71
N ALA A 270 -16.44 -2.51 -10.35
CA ALA A 270 -15.75 -3.66 -9.79
C ALA A 270 -16.57 -4.10 -8.57
N ARG A 271 -17.05 -5.37 -8.55
CA ARG A 271 -17.87 -5.86 -7.43
C ARG A 271 -17.06 -5.73 -6.13
N ALA A 272 -17.37 -4.73 -5.32
CA ALA A 272 -16.95 -4.69 -3.93
C ALA A 272 -17.69 -5.81 -3.20
N ARG A 273 -16.97 -6.90 -2.89
CA ARG A 273 -17.52 -7.98 -2.07
C ARG A 273 -17.51 -7.52 -0.61
N SER A 274 -18.63 -7.72 0.05
CA SER A 274 -18.84 -7.57 1.50
C SER A 274 -17.84 -8.39 2.31
#